data_AF-A0A6L3VJ75-F1
#
_entry.id   AF-A0A6L3VJ75-F1
#
_cell.length_a   1.000
_cell.length_b   1.000
_cell.length_c   1.000
_cell.angle_alpha   90.00
_cell.angle_beta   90.00
_cell.angle_gamma   90.00
#
_symmetry.space_group_name_H-M   'P 1'
#
loop_
_entity.id
_entity.type
_entity.pdbx_description
1 polymer ?
#
loop_
_entity_poly.entity_id
_entity_poly.type
_entity_poly.pdbx_seq_one_letter_code
_entity_poly.pdbx_strand_id
1 'polypeptide(L)'
;MITAQVLTEAPGAKAAPDAAEAVSAAPAGGRHRKSGRTVAWRTTGGVLVGAAVLGTAVATAQASVLPFGGPEPAKPAAAADLAIARAPQQQASRDRAPAVSVPRQAAKGAPKSAPKAAAPKERSKKSRPTAEAAIELARSQVGASPDGNGDTKFGDWYEGTERAKETVARDGGSVQEYSDAEWCDMFISWVGDKLGFTDQIGSDAWTVAHAQWFQDNGRWGDAPKPGAIVFFSWSGGKSNDDIQHVGMVIKDEGDGTIQTVEGNTGNSVQVKERSTDSVVGYGYPDYAS
;
A
#
# COMPACT_ATOMS: atom_id res chain seq x y z
N MET A 1 76.85 15.07 15.76
CA MET A 1 75.57 15.52 15.19
C MET A 1 74.51 14.49 15.53
N ILE A 2 73.43 14.97 16.15
CA ILE A 2 72.14 14.33 16.49
C ILE A 2 72.15 13.30 17.64
N THR A 3 71.70 13.79 18.79
CA THR A 3 71.24 13.10 20.00
C THR A 3 69.72 13.29 20.11
N ALA A 4 68.97 12.26 20.53
CA ALA A 4 67.70 12.30 21.30
C ALA A 4 67.17 10.85 21.36
N GLN A 5 67.11 10.10 22.46
CA GLN A 5 66.61 10.31 23.83
C GLN A 5 65.08 10.33 23.93
N VAL A 6 64.61 9.30 24.65
CA VAL A 6 63.23 8.94 25.05
C VAL A 6 62.66 9.98 26.02
N LEU A 7 61.34 10.24 25.96
CA LEU A 7 60.51 10.41 27.16
C LEU A 7 59.02 10.15 26.89
N THR A 8 58.41 9.49 27.86
CA THR A 8 57.00 9.17 28.04
C THR A 8 56.19 10.38 28.54
N GLU A 9 54.88 10.44 28.28
CA GLU A 9 53.77 10.70 29.22
C GLU A 9 52.46 11.17 28.51
N ALA A 10 51.33 10.58 28.91
CA ALA A 10 49.95 11.08 28.77
C ALA A 10 49.56 11.78 30.11
N PRO A 11 48.48 12.60 30.30
CA PRO A 11 47.14 12.47 29.71
C PRO A 11 46.40 13.81 29.45
N GLY A 12 45.15 13.76 28.95
CA GLY A 12 44.30 14.96 28.89
C GLY A 12 43.00 14.75 28.12
N ALA A 13 41.98 14.23 28.80
CA ALA A 13 40.61 14.24 28.34
C ALA A 13 40.14 15.68 28.09
N LYS A 14 39.49 15.93 26.94
CA LYS A 14 38.71 17.14 26.71
C LYS A 14 37.31 16.75 26.29
N ALA A 15 36.37 17.22 27.11
CA ALA A 15 34.95 16.96 27.06
C ALA A 15 34.28 17.36 25.74
N ALA A 16 33.24 16.60 25.40
CA ALA A 16 32.24 16.96 24.41
C ALA A 16 31.46 18.22 24.83
N PRO A 17 31.03 19.07 23.89
CA PRO A 17 29.89 19.93 24.12
C PRO A 17 28.58 19.20 23.79
N ASP A 18 27.63 19.42 24.68
CA ASP A 18 26.28 18.89 24.75
C ASP A 18 25.45 19.00 23.46
N ALA A 19 24.56 18.01 23.35
CA ALA A 19 23.42 18.00 22.47
C ALA A 19 22.49 19.19 22.79
N ALA A 20 22.19 19.98 21.76
CA ALA A 20 20.99 20.80 21.71
C ALA A 20 20.08 20.21 20.62
N GLU A 21 18.90 19.79 21.06
CA GLU A 21 17.75 19.40 20.25
C GLU A 21 17.55 20.35 19.06
N ALA A 22 17.65 19.80 17.85
CA ALA A 22 16.98 20.36 16.69
C ALA A 22 15.76 19.47 16.40
N VAL A 23 14.62 19.85 16.96
CA VAL A 23 13.30 19.35 16.54
C VAL A 23 13.14 19.76 15.07
N SER A 24 13.39 18.82 14.17
CA SER A 24 13.21 19.04 12.74
C SER A 24 11.72 19.01 12.43
N ALA A 25 11.22 20.19 12.03
CA ALA A 25 9.85 20.39 11.58
C ALA A 25 9.54 19.51 10.37
N ALA A 26 8.32 18.94 10.37
CA ALA A 26 7.76 18.14 9.30
C ALA A 26 7.87 18.84 7.92
N PRO A 27 8.17 18.12 6.83
CA PRO A 27 8.05 18.70 5.50
C PRO A 27 6.58 19.00 5.20
N ALA A 28 6.35 20.24 4.75
CA ALA A 28 5.04 20.78 4.43
C ALA A 28 4.36 19.99 3.31
N GLY A 29 3.08 19.69 3.51
CA GLY A 29 2.24 18.93 2.57
C GLY A 29 2.26 19.48 1.15
N GLY A 30 2.39 18.55 0.20
CA GLY A 30 2.31 18.78 -1.23
C GLY A 30 0.98 19.40 -1.65
N ARG A 31 1.07 20.42 -2.52
CA ARG A 31 -0.06 21.18 -3.04
C ARG A 31 -0.83 20.37 -4.07
N HIS A 32 -1.96 19.78 -3.68
CA HIS A 32 -2.98 19.33 -4.63
C HIS A 32 -3.69 20.54 -5.26
N ARG A 33 -3.37 20.88 -6.52
CA ARG A 33 -4.23 21.74 -7.34
C ARG A 33 -5.33 20.90 -8.00
N LYS A 34 -6.51 20.83 -7.36
CA LYS A 34 -7.74 20.42 -8.04
C LYS A 34 -8.20 21.54 -8.99
N SER A 35 -8.04 21.35 -10.28
CA SER A 35 -8.75 22.16 -11.28
C SER A 35 -10.21 21.72 -11.32
N GLY A 36 -11.09 22.53 -10.72
CA GLY A 36 -12.54 22.31 -10.78
C GLY A 36 -13.08 22.56 -12.18
N ARG A 37 -13.61 21.51 -12.83
CA ARG A 37 -14.49 21.67 -13.99
C ARG A 37 -15.93 21.83 -13.49
N THR A 38 -16.47 23.02 -13.62
CA THR A 38 -17.90 23.30 -13.44
C THR A 38 -18.69 22.60 -14.54
N VAL A 39 -19.46 21.57 -14.19
CA VAL A 39 -20.47 20.99 -15.07
C VAL A 39 -21.76 21.75 -14.85
N ALA A 40 -22.18 22.53 -15.86
CA ALA A 40 -23.48 23.19 -15.87
C ALA A 40 -24.57 22.18 -16.26
N TRP A 41 -25.43 21.80 -15.31
CA TRP A 41 -26.68 21.11 -15.63
C TRP A 41 -27.74 22.16 -15.98
N ARG A 42 -28.18 22.16 -17.24
CA ARG A 42 -29.39 22.87 -17.67
C ARG A 42 -30.58 21.95 -17.44
N THR A 43 -31.35 22.20 -16.39
CA THR A 43 -32.71 21.66 -16.23
C THR A 43 -33.70 22.74 -16.65
N THR A 44 -34.47 22.46 -17.69
CA THR A 44 -35.58 23.29 -18.14
C THR A 44 -36.87 22.70 -17.57
N GLY A 45 -37.55 23.47 -16.72
CA GLY A 45 -38.90 23.16 -16.24
C GLY A 45 -39.52 24.38 -15.57
N GLY A 46 -40.52 24.98 -16.20
CA GLY A 46 -41.44 25.93 -15.54
C GLY A 46 -42.37 25.18 -14.56
N VAL A 47 -43.17 25.80 -13.69
CA VAL A 47 -44.04 26.98 -13.84
C VAL A 47 -44.58 27.37 -12.43
N LEU A 48 -44.60 28.69 -12.16
CA LEU A 48 -45.52 29.55 -11.35
C LEU A 48 -45.68 29.50 -9.80
N VAL A 49 -45.40 30.69 -9.23
CA VAL A 49 -46.23 31.59 -8.38
C VAL A 49 -46.64 31.18 -6.95
N GLY A 50 -46.28 32.07 -6.01
CA GLY A 50 -47.00 32.26 -4.73
C GLY A 50 -46.24 33.19 -3.78
N ALA A 51 -46.62 34.46 -3.73
CA ALA A 51 -46.07 35.47 -2.82
C ALA A 51 -46.80 35.47 -1.46
N ALA A 52 -46.05 35.65 -0.36
CA ALA A 52 -46.51 36.32 0.85
C ALA A 52 -45.31 36.76 1.71
N VAL A 53 -45.46 37.88 2.39
CA VAL A 53 -44.42 38.78 2.90
C VAL A 53 -44.56 38.93 4.44
N LEU A 54 -43.42 39.16 5.10
CA LEU A 54 -43.17 39.77 6.43
C LEU A 54 -43.50 38.99 7.72
N GLY A 55 -42.52 39.05 8.65
CA GLY A 55 -42.76 38.89 10.09
C GLY A 55 -41.56 38.38 10.90
N THR A 56 -40.64 39.28 11.24
CA THR A 56 -39.55 39.03 12.22
C THR A 56 -40.09 38.68 13.61
N ALA A 57 -39.57 37.61 14.22
CA ALA A 57 -39.68 37.36 15.65
C ALA A 57 -38.31 37.03 16.23
N VAL A 58 -37.86 37.88 17.16
CA VAL A 58 -36.68 37.68 18.01
C VAL A 58 -37.15 36.89 19.23
N ALA A 59 -36.50 35.77 19.53
CA ALA A 59 -36.69 35.05 20.78
C ALA A 59 -35.32 34.80 21.42
N THR A 60 -35.05 35.53 22.50
CA THR A 60 -33.97 35.31 23.44
C THR A 60 -34.46 34.42 24.58
N ALA A 61 -33.74 33.36 24.92
CA ALA A 61 -33.72 32.73 26.25
C ALA A 61 -32.51 31.78 26.28
N GLN A 62 -31.39 32.18 26.88
CA GLN A 62 -31.07 32.02 28.31
C GLN A 62 -30.81 30.54 28.67
N ALA A 63 -29.52 30.22 28.72
CA ALA A 63 -28.98 29.03 29.34
C ALA A 63 -29.11 29.13 30.86
N SER A 64 -29.63 28.08 31.49
CA SER A 64 -29.48 27.86 32.94
C SER A 64 -28.50 26.72 33.16
N VAL A 65 -27.33 27.12 33.63
CA VAL A 65 -26.38 26.31 34.39
C VAL A 65 -27.03 25.87 35.71
N LEU A 66 -26.74 24.64 36.15
CA LEU A 66 -26.14 24.29 37.45
C LEU A 66 -26.24 22.76 37.73
N PRO A 67 -25.40 22.22 38.65
CA PRO A 67 -24.62 21.02 38.35
C PRO A 67 -24.61 19.95 39.47
N PHE A 68 -23.78 18.93 39.25
CA PHE A 68 -23.09 18.06 40.23
C PHE A 68 -23.88 17.06 41.10
N GLY A 69 -23.46 15.79 41.03
CA GLY A 69 -23.67 14.78 42.06
C GLY A 69 -23.62 13.33 41.53
N GLY A 70 -22.45 12.69 41.51
CA GLY A 70 -22.33 11.21 41.44
C GLY A 70 -22.21 10.60 42.86
N PRO A 71 -21.77 9.34 43.03
CA PRO A 71 -21.92 8.14 42.19
C PRO A 71 -22.43 6.89 42.97
N GLU A 72 -22.58 5.77 42.23
CA GLU A 72 -22.43 4.34 42.66
C GLU A 72 -23.66 3.54 43.20
N PRO A 73 -23.63 2.17 43.24
CA PRO A 73 -23.80 1.22 42.13
C PRO A 73 -24.91 0.15 42.36
N ALA A 74 -25.32 -0.60 41.32
CA ALA A 74 -25.67 -2.03 41.39
C ALA A 74 -26.08 -2.63 40.03
N LYS A 75 -25.55 -3.82 39.72
CA LYS A 75 -26.06 -4.83 38.75
C LYS A 75 -26.73 -5.97 39.58
N PRO A 76 -27.28 -7.06 39.00
CA PRO A 76 -28.17 -7.24 37.84
C PRO A 76 -29.36 -8.22 38.13
N ALA A 77 -30.40 -8.27 37.28
CA ALA A 77 -31.32 -9.42 37.08
C ALA A 77 -32.30 -9.05 35.94
N ALA A 78 -32.37 -9.73 34.79
CA ALA A 78 -32.86 -11.08 34.49
C ALA A 78 -34.40 -11.22 34.41
N ALA A 79 -34.84 -11.49 33.17
CA ALA A 79 -35.99 -12.28 32.69
C ALA A 79 -37.44 -11.78 32.83
N ALA A 80 -38.10 -11.65 31.67
CA ALA A 80 -39.34 -12.34 31.24
C ALA A 80 -39.92 -11.59 30.03
N ASP A 81 -39.79 -12.15 28.82
CA ASP A 81 -40.85 -12.91 28.11
C ASP A 81 -42.00 -12.06 27.59
N LEU A 82 -42.12 -11.99 26.26
CA LEU A 82 -43.39 -12.05 25.54
C LEU A 82 -43.11 -12.50 24.10
N ALA A 83 -43.48 -13.75 23.84
CA ALA A 83 -43.44 -14.41 22.54
C ALA A 83 -44.55 -13.89 21.62
N ILE A 84 -44.25 -13.80 20.31
CA ILE A 84 -45.23 -14.01 19.24
C ILE A 84 -44.62 -14.97 18.22
N ALA A 85 -45.31 -16.10 18.06
CA ALA A 85 -45.04 -17.15 17.11
C ALA A 85 -45.51 -16.79 15.69
N ARG A 86 -44.75 -17.19 14.67
CA ARG A 86 -45.26 -17.99 13.54
C ARG A 86 -44.12 -18.61 12.71
N ALA A 87 -44.40 -19.84 12.28
CA ALA A 87 -43.50 -20.88 11.82
C ALA A 87 -42.95 -20.73 10.38
N PRO A 88 -41.91 -21.49 10.00
CA PRO A 88 -41.29 -21.47 8.68
C PRO A 88 -41.92 -22.50 7.71
N GLN A 89 -42.02 -22.15 6.42
CA GLN A 89 -42.32 -23.11 5.36
C GLN A 89 -41.02 -23.61 4.71
N GLN A 90 -40.66 -24.85 5.04
CA GLN A 90 -39.88 -25.73 4.17
C GLN A 90 -40.86 -26.52 3.30
N GLN A 91 -40.58 -26.64 2.00
CA GLN A 91 -41.22 -27.64 1.16
C GLN A 91 -40.14 -28.42 0.42
N ALA A 92 -39.90 -29.64 0.91
CA ALA A 92 -39.20 -30.68 0.21
C ALA A 92 -40.11 -31.26 -0.88
N SER A 93 -39.52 -31.62 -2.01
CA SER A 93 -40.15 -32.54 -2.96
C SER A 93 -39.07 -33.50 -3.44
N ARG A 94 -39.20 -34.75 -3.00
CA ARG A 94 -38.51 -35.92 -3.55
C ARG A 94 -39.35 -36.40 -4.72
N ASP A 95 -38.73 -36.64 -5.88
CA ASP A 95 -39.16 -37.71 -6.78
C ASP A 95 -38.00 -38.17 -7.69
N ARG A 96 -37.53 -39.38 -7.37
CA ARG A 96 -37.27 -40.53 -8.23
C ARG A 96 -36.66 -40.34 -9.64
N ALA A 97 -35.47 -40.93 -9.82
CA ALA A 97 -34.80 -41.21 -11.09
C ALA A 97 -35.59 -42.15 -12.04
N PRO A 98 -35.14 -42.29 -13.30
CA PRO A 98 -34.42 -43.52 -13.59
C PRO A 98 -33.12 -43.33 -14.38
N ALA A 99 -32.22 -44.29 -14.15
CA ALA A 99 -30.98 -44.52 -14.87
C ALA A 99 -31.25 -44.94 -16.33
N VAL A 100 -30.38 -44.47 -17.23
CA VAL A 100 -30.14 -45.13 -18.52
C VAL A 100 -28.64 -45.40 -18.62
N SER A 101 -28.35 -46.64 -18.98
CA SER A 101 -27.07 -47.30 -18.87
C SER A 101 -26.52 -47.62 -20.28
N VAL A 102 -25.18 -47.72 -20.33
CA VAL A 102 -24.30 -48.49 -21.27
C VAL A 102 -24.16 -47.99 -22.74
N PRO A 103 -23.01 -48.19 -23.44
CA PRO A 103 -21.88 -49.03 -23.06
C PRO A 103 -20.45 -48.49 -23.22
N ARG A 104 -19.63 -48.94 -22.27
CA ARG A 104 -18.18 -49.15 -22.38
C ARG A 104 -17.93 -50.31 -23.35
N GLN A 105 -17.27 -50.06 -24.48
CA GLN A 105 -16.62 -51.10 -25.27
C GLN A 105 -15.10 -51.01 -25.09
N ALA A 106 -14.53 -52.08 -24.57
CA ALA A 106 -13.11 -52.37 -24.64
C ALA A 106 -12.84 -53.07 -25.98
N ALA A 107 -11.89 -52.56 -26.76
CA ALA A 107 -11.25 -53.33 -27.82
C ALA A 107 -9.75 -53.01 -27.81
N LYS A 108 -8.97 -54.09 -27.78
CA LYS A 108 -7.51 -54.16 -27.72
C LYS A 108 -6.90 -53.69 -29.04
N GLY A 109 -5.75 -53.01 -28.97
CA GLY A 109 -4.84 -52.83 -30.09
C GLY A 109 -3.84 -51.69 -29.89
N ALA A 110 -2.57 -52.01 -29.71
CA ALA A 110 -1.44 -51.09 -29.82
C ALA A 110 -0.35 -51.76 -30.68
N PRO A 111 0.63 -51.04 -31.24
CA PRO A 111 0.51 -49.79 -32.00
C PRO A 111 1.27 -49.89 -33.35
N LYS A 112 1.01 -48.96 -34.29
CA LYS A 112 1.96 -48.65 -35.38
C LYS A 112 2.22 -47.15 -35.41
N SER A 113 3.50 -46.83 -35.30
CA SER A 113 4.10 -45.51 -35.15
C SER A 113 3.85 -44.61 -36.35
N ALA A 114 3.39 -43.38 -36.11
CA ALA A 114 3.43 -42.26 -37.04
C ALA A 114 4.02 -41.03 -36.30
N PRO A 115 4.81 -40.19 -36.97
CA PRO A 115 5.76 -39.29 -36.33
C PRO A 115 5.10 -38.12 -35.59
N LYS A 116 5.57 -37.92 -34.36
CA LYS A 116 5.21 -36.88 -33.40
C LYS A 116 5.35 -35.48 -34.02
N ALA A 117 4.24 -34.77 -34.16
CA ALA A 117 4.22 -33.33 -34.40
C ALA A 117 5.07 -32.62 -33.33
N ALA A 118 5.94 -31.72 -33.77
CA ALA A 118 6.87 -30.98 -32.94
C ALA A 118 6.12 -30.28 -31.79
N ALA A 119 6.51 -30.60 -30.56
CA ALA A 119 6.03 -29.93 -29.37
C ALA A 119 6.36 -28.42 -29.44
N PRO A 120 5.51 -27.53 -28.91
CA PRO A 120 5.86 -26.13 -28.73
C PRO A 120 7.14 -26.04 -27.91
N LYS A 121 8.12 -25.27 -28.40
CA LYS A 121 9.38 -25.03 -27.67
C LYS A 121 9.05 -24.47 -26.29
N GLU A 122 9.41 -25.24 -25.28
CA GLU A 122 9.32 -24.90 -23.87
C GLU A 122 10.03 -23.56 -23.66
N ARG A 123 9.26 -22.53 -23.26
CA ARG A 123 9.86 -21.28 -22.78
C ARG A 123 10.70 -21.66 -21.58
N SER A 124 12.02 -21.50 -21.70
CA SER A 124 12.96 -21.56 -20.58
C SER A 124 12.36 -20.80 -19.39
N LYS A 125 11.90 -21.54 -18.37
CA LYS A 125 11.40 -20.96 -17.13
C LYS A 125 12.64 -20.45 -16.40
N LYS A 126 12.92 -19.15 -16.50
CA LYS A 126 13.78 -18.49 -15.50
C LYS A 126 13.21 -18.85 -14.13
N SER A 127 14.05 -19.38 -13.24
CA SER A 127 13.66 -19.67 -11.87
C SER A 127 13.10 -18.41 -11.24
N ARG A 128 12.02 -18.58 -10.47
CA ARG A 128 11.36 -17.49 -9.77
C ARG A 128 12.36 -16.82 -8.79
N PRO A 129 12.39 -15.48 -8.65
CA PRO A 129 13.31 -14.81 -7.74
C PRO A 129 13.03 -15.16 -6.27
N THR A 130 14.06 -15.13 -5.42
CA THR A 130 13.91 -15.19 -3.96
C THR A 130 13.67 -13.79 -3.38
N ALA A 131 13.20 -13.73 -2.14
CA ALA A 131 13.03 -12.45 -1.43
C ALA A 131 14.39 -11.75 -1.24
N GLU A 132 15.44 -12.52 -0.95
CA GLU A 132 16.81 -12.03 -0.78
C GLU A 132 17.31 -11.38 -2.06
N ALA A 133 17.08 -11.98 -3.22
CA ALA A 133 17.49 -11.39 -4.50
C ALA A 133 16.80 -10.06 -4.77
N ALA A 134 15.52 -9.93 -4.38
CA ALA A 134 14.80 -8.66 -4.51
C ALA A 134 15.34 -7.60 -3.54
N ILE A 135 15.60 -7.99 -2.29
CA ILE A 135 16.21 -7.14 -1.27
C ILE A 135 17.61 -6.68 -1.70
N GLU A 136 18.45 -7.57 -2.21
CA GLU A 136 19.80 -7.26 -2.69
C GLU A 136 19.76 -6.28 -3.86
N LEU A 137 18.86 -6.49 -4.82
CA LEU A 137 18.67 -5.54 -5.91
C LEU A 137 18.24 -4.17 -5.39
N ALA A 138 17.24 -4.11 -4.50
CA ALA A 138 16.80 -2.85 -3.92
C ALA A 138 17.93 -2.16 -3.13
N ARG A 139 18.68 -2.90 -2.30
CA ARG A 139 19.83 -2.40 -1.54
C ARG A 139 20.97 -1.91 -2.41
N SER A 140 21.18 -2.52 -3.58
CA SER A 140 22.21 -2.05 -4.52
C SER A 140 21.97 -0.63 -5.04
N GLN A 141 20.76 -0.10 -4.82
CA GLN A 141 20.38 1.26 -5.20
C GLN A 141 20.58 2.29 -4.09
N VAL A 142 20.98 1.90 -2.88
CA VAL A 142 21.20 2.82 -1.75
C VAL A 142 22.17 3.95 -2.14
N GLY A 143 21.77 5.19 -1.87
CA GLY A 143 22.48 6.40 -2.26
C GLY A 143 22.08 6.96 -3.62
N ALA A 144 21.32 6.23 -4.44
CA ALA A 144 20.71 6.81 -5.64
C ALA A 144 19.80 7.98 -5.23
N SER A 145 20.00 9.12 -5.87
CA SER A 145 19.31 10.38 -5.61
C SER A 145 19.03 11.08 -6.95
N PRO A 146 18.17 12.10 -6.97
CA PRO A 146 17.96 12.87 -8.18
C PRO A 146 19.25 13.53 -8.69
N ASP A 147 19.29 13.79 -9.98
CA ASP A 147 20.36 14.54 -10.60
C ASP A 147 20.23 16.06 -10.35
N GLY A 148 21.04 16.86 -11.03
CA GLY A 148 21.02 18.33 -10.88
C GLY A 148 19.72 19.00 -11.33
N ASN A 149 18.88 18.31 -12.09
CA ASN A 149 17.58 18.80 -12.56
C ASN A 149 16.43 18.35 -11.64
N GLY A 150 16.69 17.46 -10.69
CA GLY A 150 15.66 16.86 -9.84
C GLY A 150 15.05 15.59 -10.43
N ASP A 151 15.55 15.12 -11.58
CA ASP A 151 15.08 13.89 -12.21
C ASP A 151 15.73 12.68 -11.54
N THR A 152 14.99 11.57 -11.47
CA THR A 152 15.56 10.30 -11.03
C THR A 152 15.53 9.27 -12.14
N LYS A 153 16.53 8.39 -12.17
CA LYS A 153 16.50 7.22 -13.08
C LYS A 153 15.26 6.34 -12.93
N PHE A 154 14.57 6.41 -11.79
CA PHE A 154 13.33 5.67 -11.54
C PHE A 154 12.15 6.38 -12.19
N GLY A 155 12.04 7.70 -12.05
CA GLY A 155 11.09 8.55 -12.76
C GLY A 155 11.28 8.48 -14.27
N ASP A 156 12.51 8.69 -14.75
CA ASP A 156 12.88 8.60 -16.17
C ASP A 156 12.52 7.24 -16.78
N TRP A 157 12.81 6.17 -16.04
CA TRP A 157 12.42 4.82 -16.46
C TRP A 157 10.91 4.67 -16.50
N TYR A 158 10.19 5.15 -15.48
CA TYR A 158 8.76 4.97 -15.36
C TYR A 158 8.02 5.68 -16.49
N GLU A 159 8.39 6.92 -16.84
CA GLU A 159 7.84 7.67 -17.98
C GLU A 159 7.85 6.84 -19.28
N GLY A 160 8.92 6.08 -19.50
CA GLY A 160 9.09 5.25 -20.69
C GLY A 160 8.24 3.97 -20.74
N THR A 161 7.47 3.67 -19.69
CA THR A 161 6.70 2.41 -19.60
C THR A 161 5.29 2.54 -20.18
N GLU A 162 4.72 1.43 -20.66
CA GLU A 162 3.28 1.38 -20.95
C GLU A 162 2.43 1.62 -19.69
N ARG A 163 2.96 1.22 -18.53
CA ARG A 163 2.30 1.43 -17.25
C ARG A 163 2.09 2.91 -16.95
N ALA A 164 3.06 3.78 -17.23
CA ALA A 164 2.89 5.23 -17.06
C ALA A 164 1.72 5.78 -17.89
N LYS A 165 1.50 5.28 -19.10
CA LYS A 165 0.35 5.68 -19.93
C LYS A 165 -0.97 5.22 -19.32
N GLU A 166 -1.02 4.02 -18.76
CA GLU A 166 -2.19 3.50 -18.05
C GLU A 166 -2.50 4.34 -16.80
N THR A 167 -1.47 4.69 -16.02
CA THR A 167 -1.60 5.55 -14.84
C THR A 167 -2.12 6.94 -15.23
N VAL A 168 -1.57 7.56 -16.29
CA VAL A 168 -2.10 8.84 -16.81
C VAL A 168 -3.54 8.71 -17.31
N ALA A 169 -3.89 7.61 -17.96
CA ALA A 169 -5.27 7.39 -18.40
C ALA A 169 -6.25 7.24 -17.22
N ARG A 170 -5.79 6.65 -16.10
CA ARG A 170 -6.55 6.48 -14.86
C ARG A 170 -6.68 7.79 -14.07
N ASP A 171 -5.57 8.51 -13.92
CA ASP A 171 -5.42 9.56 -12.90
C ASP A 171 -5.37 10.98 -13.50
N GLY A 172 -5.14 11.09 -14.81
CA GLY A 172 -4.86 12.35 -15.51
C GLY A 172 -3.37 12.73 -15.48
N GLY A 173 -3.05 13.93 -15.98
CA GLY A 173 -1.67 14.42 -16.08
C GLY A 173 -1.00 14.08 -17.41
N SER A 174 0.33 14.04 -17.41
CA SER A 174 1.15 13.65 -18.56
C SER A 174 2.32 12.76 -18.12
N VAL A 175 2.82 11.92 -19.02
CA VAL A 175 3.89 10.96 -18.67
C VAL A 175 5.21 11.66 -18.30
N GLN A 176 5.44 12.86 -18.84
CA GLN A 176 6.60 13.71 -18.54
C GLN A 176 6.65 14.16 -17.08
N GLU A 177 5.49 14.24 -16.41
CA GLU A 177 5.42 14.67 -15.00
C GLU A 177 5.98 13.61 -14.04
N TYR A 178 6.36 12.42 -14.50
CA TYR A 178 6.92 11.39 -13.63
C TYR A 178 8.43 11.53 -13.38
N SER A 179 9.17 12.27 -14.21
CA SER A 179 10.63 12.37 -14.06
C SER A 179 11.03 13.09 -12.76
N ASP A 180 10.27 14.13 -12.38
CA ASP A 180 10.49 14.99 -11.21
C ASP A 180 9.45 14.79 -10.08
N ALA A 181 8.57 13.80 -10.19
CA ALA A 181 7.57 13.46 -9.17
C ALA A 181 8.15 12.69 -7.97
N GLU A 182 7.33 12.56 -6.92
CA GLU A 182 7.62 11.68 -5.79
C GLU A 182 7.77 10.22 -6.26
N TRP A 183 8.97 9.65 -6.12
CA TRP A 183 9.39 8.46 -6.87
C TRP A 183 9.50 7.18 -6.01
N CYS A 184 8.98 7.19 -4.78
CA CYS A 184 9.08 6.04 -3.87
C CYS A 184 8.48 4.75 -4.45
N ASP A 185 7.31 4.84 -5.11
CA ASP A 185 6.64 3.67 -5.69
C ASP A 185 7.17 3.30 -7.07
N MET A 186 7.66 4.29 -7.82
CA MET A 186 8.40 4.04 -9.06
C MET A 186 9.67 3.24 -8.79
N PHE A 187 10.35 3.48 -7.66
CA PHE A 187 11.49 2.66 -7.23
C PHE A 187 11.09 1.19 -6.99
N ILE A 188 9.99 0.93 -6.27
CA ILE A 188 9.52 -0.45 -6.04
C ILE A 188 9.10 -1.11 -7.36
N SER A 189 8.39 -0.39 -8.22
CA SER A 189 8.01 -0.83 -9.57
C SER A 189 9.23 -1.16 -10.42
N TRP A 190 10.29 -0.36 -10.33
CA TRP A 190 11.56 -0.60 -11.03
C TRP A 190 12.24 -1.88 -10.53
N VAL A 191 12.23 -2.14 -9.22
CA VAL A 191 12.75 -3.40 -8.66
C VAL A 191 11.99 -4.60 -9.23
N GLY A 192 10.65 -4.52 -9.28
CA GLY A 192 9.80 -5.54 -9.91
C GLY A 192 10.13 -5.77 -11.38
N ASP A 193 10.31 -4.70 -12.15
CA ASP A 193 10.68 -4.76 -13.58
C ASP A 193 12.04 -5.41 -13.81
N LYS A 194 13.08 -5.02 -13.06
CA LYS A 194 14.43 -5.58 -13.23
C LYS A 194 14.54 -7.04 -12.85
N LEU A 195 13.68 -7.51 -11.94
CA LEU A 195 13.56 -8.94 -11.63
C LEU A 195 12.72 -9.71 -12.66
N GLY A 196 11.97 -9.01 -13.53
CA GLY A 196 10.95 -9.61 -14.38
C GLY A 196 9.81 -10.22 -13.55
N PHE A 197 9.44 -9.55 -12.46
CA PHE A 197 8.56 -10.04 -11.40
C PHE A 197 7.39 -9.08 -11.10
N THR A 198 7.04 -8.25 -12.07
CA THR A 198 5.95 -7.26 -11.98
C THR A 198 4.57 -7.89 -11.83
N ASP A 199 4.37 -9.14 -12.26
CA ASP A 199 3.14 -9.90 -12.01
C ASP A 199 2.96 -10.27 -10.53
N GLN A 200 4.03 -10.12 -9.73
CA GLN A 200 4.06 -10.47 -8.31
C GLN A 200 4.23 -9.25 -7.41
N ILE A 201 5.11 -8.32 -7.81
CA ILE A 201 5.35 -7.07 -7.09
C ILE A 201 4.33 -5.99 -7.46
N GLY A 202 3.73 -6.01 -8.65
CA GLY A 202 2.94 -4.89 -9.16
C GLY A 202 3.81 -3.82 -9.81
N SER A 203 3.16 -2.76 -10.31
CA SER A 203 3.82 -1.58 -10.86
C SER A 203 2.85 -0.39 -10.83
N ASP A 204 3.21 0.68 -10.14
CA ASP A 204 2.47 1.95 -10.09
C ASP A 204 3.40 3.11 -9.70
N ALA A 205 2.95 4.33 -9.93
CA ALA A 205 3.58 5.54 -9.38
C ALA A 205 2.84 6.03 -8.12
N TRP A 206 1.59 5.60 -7.95
CA TRP A 206 0.74 6.02 -6.84
C TRP A 206 0.56 4.90 -5.82
N THR A 207 1.09 5.13 -4.62
CA THR A 207 1.15 4.17 -3.51
C THR A 207 -0.21 3.60 -3.11
N VAL A 208 -1.28 4.41 -3.13
CA VAL A 208 -2.65 3.97 -2.81
C VAL A 208 -3.15 2.96 -3.84
N ALA A 209 -2.94 3.24 -5.13
CA ALA A 209 -3.34 2.32 -6.19
C ALA A 209 -2.52 1.03 -6.16
N HIS A 210 -1.24 1.10 -5.79
CA HIS A 210 -0.40 -0.07 -5.66
C HIS A 210 -0.81 -0.97 -4.48
N ALA A 211 -1.14 -0.38 -3.33
CA ALA A 211 -1.72 -1.13 -2.21
C ALA A 211 -3.04 -1.80 -2.60
N GLN A 212 -3.92 -1.09 -3.30
CA GLN A 212 -5.16 -1.65 -3.83
C GLN A 212 -4.89 -2.82 -4.78
N TRP A 213 -3.89 -2.71 -5.66
CA TRP A 213 -3.50 -3.82 -6.55
C TRP A 213 -3.12 -5.08 -5.77
N PHE A 214 -2.35 -4.97 -4.69
CA PHE A 214 -2.04 -6.13 -3.84
C PHE A 214 -3.29 -6.74 -3.21
N GLN A 215 -4.23 -5.90 -2.76
CA GLN A 215 -5.51 -6.34 -2.20
C GLN A 215 -6.36 -7.08 -3.23
N ASP A 216 -6.50 -6.51 -4.44
CA ASP A 216 -7.27 -7.10 -5.54
C ASP A 216 -6.68 -8.44 -6.02
N ASN A 217 -5.37 -8.62 -5.84
CA ASN A 217 -4.67 -9.86 -6.16
C ASN A 217 -4.60 -10.86 -4.99
N GLY A 218 -5.26 -10.58 -3.86
CA GLY A 218 -5.28 -11.47 -2.70
C GLY A 218 -3.92 -11.62 -2.02
N ARG A 219 -3.06 -10.60 -2.11
CA ARG A 219 -1.68 -10.59 -1.64
C ARG A 219 -1.42 -9.49 -0.62
N TRP A 220 -2.42 -9.16 0.19
CA TRP A 220 -2.33 -8.12 1.21
C TRP A 220 -2.42 -8.72 2.62
N GLY A 221 -1.74 -8.12 3.59
CA GLY A 221 -1.93 -8.43 5.01
C GLY A 221 -1.14 -7.50 5.94
N ASP A 222 -0.88 -7.98 7.16
CA ASP A 222 -0.45 -7.20 8.32
C ASP A 222 0.87 -7.64 8.96
N ALA A 223 1.50 -8.71 8.47
CA ALA A 223 2.71 -9.28 9.04
C ALA A 223 3.95 -8.92 8.21
N PRO A 224 5.00 -8.35 8.82
CA PRO A 224 6.24 -8.08 8.10
C PRO A 224 6.92 -9.39 7.68
N LYS A 225 7.40 -9.42 6.44
CA LYS A 225 8.18 -10.53 5.87
C LYS A 225 9.29 -9.97 4.98
N PRO A 226 10.50 -10.55 4.98
CA PRO A 226 11.52 -10.18 4.01
C PRO A 226 10.97 -10.18 2.58
N GLY A 227 11.24 -9.10 1.84
CA GLY A 227 10.80 -8.88 0.46
C GLY A 227 9.36 -8.39 0.30
N ALA A 228 8.57 -8.31 1.38
CA ALA A 228 7.24 -7.72 1.34
C ALA A 228 7.31 -6.23 1.00
N ILE A 229 6.32 -5.74 0.26
CA ILE A 229 6.18 -4.31 -0.03
C ILE A 229 5.40 -3.68 1.13
N VAL A 230 6.00 -2.77 1.87
CA VAL A 230 5.39 -2.14 3.04
C VAL A 230 4.85 -0.76 2.69
N PHE A 231 3.65 -0.44 3.15
CA PHE A 231 2.98 0.83 2.91
C PHE A 231 2.78 1.58 4.23
N PHE A 232 3.11 2.88 4.24
CA PHE A 232 3.16 3.68 5.47
C PHE A 232 2.15 4.83 5.48
N SER A 233 1.64 5.12 6.68
CA SER A 233 1.01 6.38 7.05
C SER A 233 1.76 6.96 8.24
N TRP A 234 2.31 8.17 8.09
CA TRP A 234 3.09 8.82 9.15
C TRP A 234 2.26 9.23 10.36
N SER A 235 0.94 9.34 10.16
CA SER A 235 -0.02 9.60 11.24
C SER A 235 -0.45 8.33 11.98
N GLY A 236 0.00 7.15 11.55
CA GLY A 236 -0.46 5.86 12.07
C GLY A 236 -1.83 5.43 11.54
N GLY A 237 -2.39 6.14 10.55
CA GLY A 237 -3.60 5.74 9.84
C GLY A 237 -3.49 4.32 9.28
N LYS A 238 -4.65 3.67 9.10
CA LYS A 238 -4.75 2.25 8.68
C LYS A 238 -5.60 2.05 7.43
N SER A 239 -6.06 3.15 6.82
CA SER A 239 -6.83 3.11 5.58
C SER A 239 -5.90 3.25 4.37
N ASN A 240 -6.29 2.73 3.21
CA ASN A 240 -5.51 2.93 1.98
C ASN A 240 -5.32 4.42 1.65
N ASP A 241 -6.33 5.24 1.90
CA ASP A 241 -6.27 6.69 1.65
C ASP A 241 -5.30 7.43 2.59
N ASP A 242 -4.84 6.79 3.67
CA ASP A 242 -3.85 7.33 4.60
C ASP A 242 -2.40 7.06 4.13
N ILE A 243 -2.21 6.25 3.10
CA ILE A 243 -0.90 5.82 2.60
C ILE A 243 -0.18 7.00 1.95
N GLN A 244 1.05 7.23 2.38
CA GLN A 244 1.91 8.34 1.96
C GLN A 244 3.24 7.87 1.38
N HIS A 245 3.66 6.65 1.71
CA HIS A 245 4.97 6.15 1.34
C HIS A 245 4.97 4.63 1.25
N VAL A 246 5.99 4.10 0.57
CA VAL A 246 6.18 2.68 0.33
C VAL A 246 7.66 2.32 0.41
N GLY A 247 7.94 1.09 0.80
CA GLY A 247 9.28 0.52 0.84
C GLY A 247 9.26 -0.99 0.64
N MET A 248 10.44 -1.61 0.69
CA MET A 248 10.57 -3.06 0.76
C MET A 248 11.14 -3.46 2.12
N VAL A 249 10.48 -4.42 2.78
CA VAL A 249 10.96 -4.99 4.04
C VAL A 249 12.22 -5.79 3.77
N ILE A 250 13.30 -5.45 4.46
CA ILE A 250 14.52 -6.25 4.51
C ILE A 250 14.36 -7.32 5.58
N LYS A 251 13.92 -6.93 6.78
CA LYS A 251 13.87 -7.79 7.95
C LYS A 251 12.85 -7.27 8.97
N ASP A 252 12.20 -8.20 9.65
CA ASP A 252 11.49 -7.94 10.91
C ASP A 252 12.46 -8.12 12.09
N GLU A 253 12.60 -7.09 12.92
CA GLU A 253 13.51 -7.13 14.08
C GLU A 253 12.87 -7.83 15.29
N GLY A 254 11.54 -8.03 15.27
CA GLY A 254 10.81 -8.76 16.31
C GLY A 254 10.52 -7.96 17.58
N ASP A 255 10.83 -6.66 17.60
CA ASP A 255 10.61 -5.73 18.71
C ASP A 255 9.58 -4.63 18.39
N GLY A 256 8.78 -4.84 17.32
CA GLY A 256 7.87 -3.83 16.79
C GLY A 256 8.52 -2.89 15.78
N THR A 257 9.77 -3.15 15.37
CA THR A 257 10.43 -2.43 14.29
C THR A 257 10.75 -3.34 13.10
N ILE A 258 10.85 -2.72 11.93
CA ILE A 258 11.26 -3.36 10.67
C ILE A 258 12.41 -2.58 10.06
N GLN A 259 13.34 -3.30 9.45
CA GLN A 259 14.33 -2.72 8.56
C GLN A 259 13.79 -2.72 7.12
N THR A 260 13.92 -1.60 6.42
CA THR A 260 13.39 -1.39 5.07
C THR A 260 14.42 -0.76 4.15
N VAL A 261 14.26 -0.95 2.85
CA VAL A 261 14.90 -0.15 1.80
C VAL A 261 13.83 0.64 1.06
N GLU A 262 14.01 1.95 1.00
CA GLU A 262 12.99 2.90 0.57
C GLU A 262 13.59 3.88 -0.42
N GLY A 263 12.90 4.09 -1.54
CA GLY A 263 13.19 5.18 -2.47
C GLY A 263 12.57 6.48 -1.97
N ASN A 264 13.14 7.61 -2.35
CA ASN A 264 12.66 8.95 -2.02
C ASN A 264 12.56 9.22 -0.50
N THR A 265 13.36 8.55 0.32
CA THR A 265 13.51 8.89 1.72
C THR A 265 14.70 9.83 1.84
N GLY A 266 14.46 11.05 2.37
CA GLY A 266 15.49 12.09 2.39
C GLY A 266 16.07 12.38 1.01
N ASN A 267 15.21 12.37 -0.03
CA ASN A 267 15.57 12.55 -1.43
C ASN A 267 16.63 11.57 -1.97
N SER A 268 16.67 10.35 -1.44
CA SER A 268 17.56 9.28 -1.89
C SER A 268 16.99 7.89 -1.58
N VAL A 269 17.62 6.84 -2.09
CA VAL A 269 17.36 5.47 -1.65
C VAL A 269 18.11 5.23 -0.35
N GLN A 270 17.40 4.86 0.71
CA GLN A 270 17.99 4.64 2.04
C GLN A 270 17.54 3.33 2.66
N VAL A 271 18.38 2.79 3.55
CA VAL A 271 17.96 1.78 4.51
C VAL A 271 17.47 2.48 5.77
N LYS A 272 16.28 2.12 6.25
CA LYS A 272 15.66 2.71 7.44
C LYS A 272 15.22 1.63 8.40
N GLU A 273 15.23 1.97 9.68
CA GLU A 273 14.46 1.27 10.70
C GLU A 273 13.16 2.06 10.91
N ARG A 274 12.02 1.37 10.92
CA ARG A 274 10.68 1.97 11.03
C ARG A 274 9.90 1.22 12.09
N SER A 275 9.13 1.95 12.91
CA SER A 275 8.10 1.33 13.76
C SER A 275 6.97 0.76 12.89
N THR A 276 6.46 -0.42 13.26
CA THR A 276 5.27 -1.01 12.63
C THR A 276 3.99 -0.21 12.93
N ASP A 277 4.00 0.68 13.92
CA ASP A 277 2.86 1.56 14.23
C ASP A 277 2.50 2.50 13.06
N SER A 278 3.48 2.85 12.22
CA SER A 278 3.27 3.68 11.03
C SER A 278 2.86 2.87 9.80
N VAL A 279 2.73 1.55 9.91
CA VAL A 279 2.41 0.67 8.78
C VAL A 279 0.91 0.56 8.58
N VAL A 280 0.46 0.75 7.33
CA VAL A 280 -0.92 0.49 6.90
C VAL A 280 -1.10 -0.98 6.57
N GLY A 281 -0.13 -1.59 5.88
CA GLY A 281 -0.08 -3.01 5.60
C GLY A 281 1.04 -3.39 4.64
N TYR A 282 0.99 -4.65 4.20
CA TYR A 282 2.04 -5.28 3.41
C TYR A 282 1.47 -5.98 2.17
N GLY A 283 2.12 -5.78 1.03
CA GLY A 283 1.98 -6.57 -0.18
C GLY A 283 2.93 -7.76 -0.18
N TYR A 284 2.45 -8.94 -0.60
CA TYR A 284 3.19 -10.20 -0.57
C TYR A 284 3.45 -10.77 -1.98
N PRO A 285 4.59 -10.45 -2.60
CA PRO A 285 5.06 -11.21 -3.76
C PRO A 285 5.38 -12.65 -3.33
N ASP A 286 4.99 -13.62 -4.15
CA ASP A 286 5.10 -15.05 -3.80
C ASP A 286 6.53 -15.60 -4.09
N TYR A 287 7.59 -15.08 -3.48
CA TYR A 287 8.97 -15.45 -3.84
C TYR A 287 9.28 -16.96 -3.80
N ALA A 288 10.33 -17.38 -4.52
CA ALA A 288 10.89 -18.71 -4.33
C ALA A 288 11.41 -18.88 -2.90
N SER A 289 11.26 -20.09 -2.36
CA SER A 289 11.77 -20.51 -1.04
C SER A 289 13.24 -20.91 -1.07
#